data_AF-L5KRF4-F1
#
_entry.id   AF-L5KRF4-F1
#
_cell.length_a   1.000
_cell.length_b   1.000
_cell.length_c   1.000
_cell.angle_alpha   90.00
_cell.angle_beta   90.00
_cell.angle_gamma   90.00
#
_symmetry.space_group_name_H-M   'P 1'
#
loop_
_entity.id
_entity.type
_entity.pdbx_description
1 polymer ?
#
loop_
_entity_poly.entity_id
_entity_poly.type
_entity_poly.pdbx_seq_one_letter_code
_entity_poly.pdbx_strand_id
1 'polypeptide(L)'
;MAPQGSRAPLEFGGPLGAAALMLLLPATMVHLLLVARSGPARLLGPPPYLPGLEALWSPRALLLWLTWLGLQAALYLLPARKVAEGQELKDKSTLRYPINGFQALVLTALLVSLGVSAGLPVGELAEMLLPLAFVATLTAFIFSLLLYLKALLAPTSALAPGGNSGNPIYDFFLGRELNPRIRSFDFKYFCELRPGLIGWVLINLALLMKEAELRGSPSLAMWLVNGFQLLYVGDALWQEEAVLTTMDITHDGFGFMLAFGDLAWVPFTYSLQAQFLLYHPQPLGLPMASVICLINAFGFYIFRGANAQKNTFRKNPSDPRVADLETIPTATGRQLLVSGWWGMVRHPNYLGDLIMALAWSLPCGMSHLLPYFYFLYFTVLLVHREGRDERQCLQKYGLAWREYCRRVPYRIVPYIY
;
A
#
# COMPACT_ATOMS: atom_id res chain seq x y z
N MET A 1 -20.58 36.93 -7.75
CA MET A 1 -20.36 35.49 -8.05
C MET A 1 -18.87 35.24 -8.03
N ALA A 2 -18.36 34.51 -7.03
CA ALA A 2 -16.98 34.06 -7.04
C ALA A 2 -16.78 33.10 -8.24
N PRO A 3 -15.67 33.16 -8.98
CA PRO A 3 -15.43 32.24 -10.07
C PRO A 3 -15.43 30.81 -9.49
N GLN A 4 -16.31 29.96 -10.02
CA GLN A 4 -16.26 28.53 -9.74
C GLN A 4 -14.88 28.05 -10.22
N GLY A 5 -13.94 27.86 -9.28
CA GLY A 5 -12.67 27.23 -9.58
C GLY A 5 -12.95 25.91 -10.31
N SER A 6 -12.23 25.67 -11.40
CA SER A 6 -12.38 24.47 -12.22
C SER A 6 -12.47 23.23 -11.31
N ARG A 7 -13.62 22.56 -11.28
CA ARG A 7 -13.81 21.33 -10.50
C ARG A 7 -12.77 20.32 -10.97
N ALA A 8 -12.09 19.67 -10.03
CA ALA A 8 -11.14 18.62 -10.35
C ALA A 8 -11.83 17.55 -11.20
N PRO A 9 -11.16 16.99 -12.22
CA PRO A 9 -11.74 15.93 -13.03
C PRO A 9 -12.10 14.74 -12.14
N LEU A 10 -13.27 14.15 -12.38
CA LEU A 10 -13.69 12.96 -11.65
C LEU A 10 -12.86 11.76 -12.09
N GLU A 11 -12.40 11.00 -11.12
CA GLU A 11 -11.63 9.77 -11.27
C GLU A 11 -12.52 8.56 -10.93
N PHE A 12 -12.00 7.34 -11.05
CA PHE A 12 -12.68 6.12 -10.62
C PHE A 12 -14.10 5.93 -11.19
N GLY A 13 -14.35 6.41 -12.43
CA GLY A 13 -15.67 6.35 -13.06
C GLY A 13 -16.72 7.27 -12.44
N GLY A 14 -16.30 8.28 -11.68
CA GLY A 14 -17.19 9.23 -11.01
C GLY A 14 -18.02 8.57 -9.89
N PRO A 15 -19.17 9.16 -9.52
CA PRO A 15 -19.98 8.68 -8.40
C PRO A 15 -20.45 7.23 -8.53
N LEU A 16 -20.81 6.79 -9.74
CA LEU A 16 -21.26 5.41 -9.99
C LEU A 16 -20.11 4.42 -9.84
N GLY A 17 -18.94 4.73 -10.38
CA GLY A 17 -17.76 3.88 -10.23
C GLY A 17 -17.26 3.82 -8.79
N ALA A 18 -17.25 4.96 -8.08
CA ALA A 18 -16.98 5.01 -6.65
C ALA A 18 -17.96 4.15 -5.83
N ALA A 19 -19.26 4.24 -6.10
CA ALA A 19 -20.28 3.42 -5.45
C ALA A 19 -20.06 1.92 -5.71
N ALA A 20 -19.76 1.55 -6.96
CA ALA A 20 -19.48 0.17 -7.32
C ALA A 20 -18.23 -0.35 -6.61
N LEU A 21 -17.15 0.44 -6.56
CA LEU A 21 -15.90 0.06 -5.90
C LEU A 21 -16.06 -0.15 -4.38
N MET A 22 -16.93 0.61 -3.71
CA MET A 22 -17.24 0.39 -2.29
C MET A 22 -17.85 -0.99 -2.01
N LEU A 23 -18.47 -1.63 -3.00
CA LEU A 23 -19.04 -2.97 -2.87
C LEU A 23 -18.10 -4.04 -3.43
N LEU A 24 -17.54 -3.78 -4.62
CA LEU A 24 -16.70 -4.74 -5.35
C LEU A 24 -15.37 -5.00 -4.65
N LEU A 25 -14.74 -4.01 -4.02
CA LEU A 25 -13.46 -4.20 -3.35
C LEU A 25 -13.59 -5.12 -2.11
N PRO A 26 -14.51 -4.88 -1.16
CA PRO A 26 -14.77 -5.84 -0.08
C PRO A 26 -15.16 -7.23 -0.58
N ALA A 27 -16.05 -7.31 -1.57
CA ALA A 27 -16.50 -8.59 -2.14
C ALA A 27 -15.33 -9.37 -2.76
N THR A 28 -14.43 -8.69 -3.48
CA THR A 28 -13.24 -9.31 -4.07
C THR A 28 -12.28 -9.81 -3.00
N MET A 29 -12.03 -9.01 -1.95
CA MET A 29 -11.20 -9.44 -0.83
C MET A 29 -11.76 -10.70 -0.16
N VAL A 30 -13.06 -10.72 0.15
CA VAL A 30 -13.72 -11.90 0.74
C VAL A 30 -13.64 -13.10 -0.21
N HIS A 31 -13.88 -12.90 -1.51
CA HIS A 31 -13.75 -13.94 -2.52
C HIS A 31 -12.34 -14.56 -2.53
N LEU A 32 -11.29 -13.75 -2.50
CA LEU A 32 -9.90 -14.24 -2.48
C LEU A 32 -9.61 -15.06 -1.22
N LEU A 33 -10.06 -14.61 -0.05
CA LEU A 33 -9.89 -15.34 1.22
C LEU A 33 -10.59 -16.71 1.19
N LEU A 34 -11.79 -16.78 0.59
CA LEU A 34 -12.55 -18.03 0.47
C LEU A 34 -11.92 -18.97 -0.55
N VAL A 35 -11.53 -18.44 -1.71
CA VAL A 35 -10.93 -19.22 -2.80
C VAL A 35 -9.57 -19.79 -2.40
N ALA A 36 -8.75 -19.04 -1.65
CA ALA A 36 -7.45 -19.50 -1.17
C ALA A 36 -7.54 -20.72 -0.24
N ARG A 37 -8.69 -20.92 0.42
CA ARG A 37 -9.00 -22.08 1.28
C ARG A 37 -9.67 -23.22 0.53
N SER A 38 -10.15 -22.97 -0.68
CA SER A 38 -10.92 -23.94 -1.45
C SER A 38 -10.02 -24.88 -2.23
N GLY A 39 -10.35 -26.16 -2.29
CA GLY A 39 -9.57 -27.15 -3.06
C GLY A 39 -9.24 -26.73 -4.50
N PRO A 40 -10.19 -26.16 -5.28
CA PRO A 40 -9.93 -25.73 -6.65
C PRO A 40 -9.10 -24.45 -6.83
N ALA A 41 -9.01 -23.58 -5.82
CA ALA A 41 -8.31 -22.28 -5.88
C ALA A 41 -8.57 -21.44 -7.15
N ARG A 42 -9.81 -21.46 -7.67
CA ARG A 42 -10.17 -20.79 -8.93
C ARG A 42 -10.39 -19.30 -8.71
N LEU A 43 -9.46 -18.47 -9.21
CA LEU A 43 -9.60 -17.00 -9.19
C LEU A 43 -10.88 -16.54 -9.92
N LEU A 44 -11.10 -17.08 -11.11
CA LEU A 44 -12.25 -16.76 -11.95
C LEU A 44 -13.38 -17.76 -11.67
N GLY A 45 -14.53 -17.24 -11.24
CA GLY A 45 -15.72 -18.03 -10.94
C GLY A 45 -16.47 -17.53 -9.71
N PRO A 46 -17.62 -18.13 -9.39
CA PRO A 46 -18.32 -17.82 -8.14
C PRO A 46 -17.48 -18.28 -6.93
N PRO A 47 -17.70 -17.67 -5.75
CA PRO A 47 -17.06 -18.14 -4.52
C PRO A 47 -17.45 -19.60 -4.25
N PRO A 48 -16.58 -20.38 -3.58
CA PRO A 48 -16.82 -21.80 -3.31
C PRO A 48 -18.08 -22.03 -2.47
N TYR A 49 -18.40 -21.07 -1.59
CA TYR A 49 -19.62 -21.01 -0.80
C TYR A 49 -19.88 -19.56 -0.39
N LEU A 50 -21.11 -19.25 0.03
CA LEU A 50 -21.44 -17.97 0.66
C LEU A 50 -21.34 -18.12 2.18
N PRO A 51 -20.43 -17.37 2.85
CA PRO A 51 -20.28 -17.49 4.29
C PRO A 51 -21.52 -16.92 5.01
N GLY A 52 -22.04 -17.68 5.98
CA GLY A 52 -23.03 -17.16 6.92
C GLY A 52 -22.42 -16.10 7.85
N LEU A 53 -23.28 -15.32 8.54
CA LEU A 53 -22.83 -14.30 9.47
C LEU A 53 -21.93 -14.85 10.59
N GLU A 54 -22.14 -16.09 11.01
CA GLU A 54 -21.32 -16.77 12.03
C GLU A 54 -19.86 -16.98 11.59
N ALA A 55 -19.61 -17.12 10.28
CA ALA A 55 -18.27 -17.25 9.73
C ALA A 55 -17.58 -15.89 9.52
N LEU A 56 -18.38 -14.82 9.35
CA LEU A 56 -17.90 -13.45 9.14
C LEU A 56 -17.70 -12.69 10.46
N TRP A 57 -18.46 -13.03 11.50
CA TRP A 57 -18.45 -12.29 12.75
C TRP A 57 -17.89 -13.11 13.90
N SER A 58 -16.97 -12.51 14.65
CA SER A 58 -16.44 -13.09 15.88
C SER A 58 -16.12 -11.98 16.89
N PRO A 59 -16.65 -12.02 18.12
CA PRO A 59 -16.26 -11.09 19.18
C PRO A 59 -14.75 -11.15 19.48
N ARG A 60 -14.14 -12.33 19.33
CA ARG A 60 -12.68 -12.52 19.45
C ARG A 60 -11.94 -11.75 18.36
N ALA A 61 -12.43 -11.80 17.11
CA ALA A 61 -11.83 -11.04 16.00
C ALA A 61 -11.93 -9.53 16.23
N LEU A 62 -13.08 -9.04 16.72
CA LEU A 62 -13.25 -7.64 17.07
C LEU A 62 -12.26 -7.21 18.16
N LEU A 63 -12.15 -7.99 19.24
CA LEU A 63 -11.21 -7.69 20.31
C LEU A 63 -9.77 -7.65 19.81
N LEU A 64 -9.33 -8.67 19.06
CA LEU A 64 -7.99 -8.73 18.49
C LEU A 64 -7.71 -7.53 17.57
N TRP A 65 -8.66 -7.17 16.73
CA TRP A 65 -8.55 -6.02 15.84
C TRP A 65 -8.42 -4.70 16.60
N LEU A 66 -9.25 -4.48 17.63
CA LEU A 66 -9.17 -3.27 18.47
C LEU A 66 -7.86 -3.23 19.28
N THR A 67 -7.42 -4.37 19.81
CA THR A 67 -6.11 -4.49 20.47
C THR A 67 -4.97 -4.17 19.50
N TRP A 68 -5.05 -4.65 18.26
CA TRP A 68 -4.06 -4.36 17.22
C TRP A 68 -3.99 -2.88 16.88
N LEU A 69 -5.14 -2.24 16.61
CA LEU A 69 -5.21 -0.81 16.34
C LEU A 69 -4.70 0.01 17.54
N GLY A 70 -5.09 -0.37 18.76
CA GLY A 70 -4.64 0.26 19.99
C GLY A 70 -3.14 0.15 20.20
N LEU A 71 -2.55 -1.02 19.96
CA LEU A 71 -1.11 -1.25 20.03
C LEU A 71 -0.38 -0.36 19.01
N GLN A 72 -0.79 -0.38 17.74
CA GLN A 72 -0.14 0.43 16.71
C GLN A 72 -0.28 1.93 16.98
N ALA A 73 -1.44 2.39 17.46
CA ALA A 73 -1.64 3.77 17.87
C ALA A 73 -0.75 4.16 19.06
N ALA A 74 -0.60 3.29 20.06
CA ALA A 74 0.31 3.51 21.18
C ALA A 74 1.77 3.61 20.71
N LEU A 75 2.20 2.71 19.81
CA LEU A 75 3.55 2.74 19.22
C LEU A 75 3.78 3.99 18.37
N TYR A 76 2.77 4.44 17.62
CA TYR A 76 2.83 5.70 16.85
C TYR A 76 3.06 6.91 17.75
N LEU A 77 2.41 6.94 18.93
CA LEU A 77 2.51 8.02 19.90
C LEU A 77 3.79 7.98 20.75
N LEU A 78 4.61 6.93 20.66
CA LEU A 78 5.89 6.90 21.35
C LEU A 78 6.81 8.03 20.85
N PRO A 79 7.64 8.61 21.73
CA PRO A 79 8.58 9.66 21.35
C PRO A 79 9.47 9.22 20.18
N ALA A 80 9.29 9.84 19.02
CA ALA A 80 10.12 9.58 17.86
C ALA A 80 11.44 10.34 17.99
N ARG A 81 12.56 9.66 17.70
CA ARG A 81 13.89 10.30 17.65
C ARG A 81 13.98 11.33 16.53
N LYS A 82 13.21 11.15 15.45
CA LYS A 82 13.20 12.01 14.27
C LYS A 82 11.78 12.47 13.98
N VAL A 83 11.64 13.74 13.64
CA VAL A 83 10.40 14.35 13.16
C VAL A 83 10.70 14.95 11.80
N ALA A 84 9.91 14.61 10.79
CA ALA A 84 10.03 15.17 9.45
C ALA A 84 8.90 16.17 9.17
N GLU A 85 9.17 17.07 8.24
CA GLU A 85 8.18 18.02 7.72
C GLU A 85 7.57 17.46 6.44
N GLY A 86 6.24 17.55 6.33
CA GLY A 86 5.51 17.26 5.10
C GLY A 86 5.66 18.35 4.06
N GLN A 87 4.95 18.22 2.94
CA GLN A 87 4.89 19.27 1.93
C GLN A 87 4.13 20.50 2.44
N GLU A 88 4.47 21.67 1.91
CA GLU A 88 3.75 22.92 2.14
C GLU A 88 2.29 22.78 1.66
N LEU A 89 1.35 23.11 2.55
CA LEU A 89 -0.09 23.09 2.27
C LEU A 89 -0.55 24.37 1.58
N LYS A 90 -1.81 24.41 1.14
CA LYS A 90 -2.42 25.57 0.46
C LYS A 90 -2.37 26.85 1.30
N ASP A 91 -2.40 26.71 2.63
CA ASP A 91 -2.34 27.80 3.59
C ASP A 91 -0.91 28.18 4.01
N LYS A 92 0.11 27.65 3.30
CA LYS A 92 1.54 27.86 3.58
C LYS A 92 2.05 27.22 4.86
N SER A 93 1.23 26.47 5.59
CA SER A 93 1.68 25.71 6.75
C SER A 93 2.36 24.41 6.32
N THR A 94 3.23 23.89 7.19
CA THR A 94 3.85 22.58 7.07
C THR A 94 3.47 21.70 8.26
N LEU A 95 3.08 20.46 7.98
CA LEU A 95 2.72 19.49 9.00
C LEU A 95 3.94 18.69 9.44
N ARG A 96 4.01 18.37 10.74
CA ARG A 96 5.09 17.57 11.33
C ARG A 96 4.63 16.13 11.55
N TYR A 97 5.53 15.19 11.29
CA TYR A 97 5.28 13.74 11.33
C TYR A 97 6.36 13.01 12.13
N PRO A 98 6.00 12.17 13.12
CA PRO A 98 6.96 11.33 13.83
C PRO A 98 7.45 10.19 12.92
N ILE A 99 8.77 10.04 12.82
CA ILE A 99 9.41 8.98 12.03
C ILE A 99 9.87 7.88 13.00
N ASN A 100 8.97 6.93 13.28
CA ASN A 100 9.16 5.82 14.20
C ASN A 100 8.58 4.48 13.67
N GLY A 101 8.28 4.38 12.38
CA GLY A 101 7.65 3.20 11.78
C GLY A 101 8.49 1.94 11.89
N PHE A 102 9.79 2.03 11.57
CA PHE A 102 10.68 0.87 11.72
C PHE A 102 10.83 0.44 13.19
N GLN A 103 10.86 1.39 14.12
CA GLN A 103 10.85 1.10 15.55
C GLN A 103 9.56 0.39 15.97
N ALA A 104 8.41 0.82 15.45
CA ALA A 104 7.13 0.15 15.70
C ALA A 104 7.12 -1.29 15.17
N LEU A 105 7.71 -1.56 14.01
CA LEU A 105 7.87 -2.93 13.50
C LEU A 105 8.73 -3.79 14.43
N VAL A 106 9.90 -3.30 14.85
CA VAL A 106 10.80 -4.05 15.75
C VAL A 106 10.16 -4.31 17.10
N LEU A 107 9.53 -3.31 17.71
CA LEU A 107 8.83 -3.47 18.99
C LEU A 107 7.65 -4.44 18.86
N THR A 108 6.89 -4.36 17.77
CA THR A 108 5.83 -5.34 17.48
C THR A 108 6.39 -6.75 17.39
N ALA A 109 7.48 -6.95 16.65
CA ALA A 109 8.12 -8.26 16.50
C ALA A 109 8.64 -8.81 17.84
N LEU A 110 9.20 -7.96 18.70
CA LEU A 110 9.65 -8.34 20.04
C LEU A 110 8.46 -8.75 20.94
N LEU A 111 7.38 -7.98 20.94
CA LEU A 111 6.17 -8.28 21.71
C LEU A 111 5.52 -9.59 21.25
N VAL A 112 5.44 -9.81 19.93
CA VAL A 112 4.91 -11.07 19.38
C VAL A 112 5.82 -12.24 19.73
N SER A 113 7.14 -12.09 19.62
CA SER A 113 8.11 -13.14 19.96
C SER A 113 8.06 -13.50 21.45
N LEU A 114 7.95 -12.50 22.33
CA LEU A 114 7.74 -12.71 23.76
C LEU A 114 6.42 -13.42 24.02
N GLY A 115 5.35 -13.00 23.35
CA GLY A 115 4.05 -13.68 23.39
C GLY A 115 4.16 -15.14 23.01
N VAL A 116 4.80 -15.46 21.88
CA VAL A 116 5.02 -16.84 21.41
C VAL A 116 5.82 -17.64 22.45
N SER A 117 6.88 -17.07 23.01
CA SER A 117 7.67 -17.74 24.07
C SER A 117 6.85 -18.00 25.35
N ALA A 118 5.81 -17.19 25.59
CA ALA A 118 4.86 -17.36 26.69
C ALA A 118 3.63 -18.22 26.31
N GLY A 119 3.61 -18.83 25.12
CA GLY A 119 2.54 -19.72 24.67
C GLY A 119 1.40 -19.05 23.89
N LEU A 120 1.58 -17.83 23.37
CA LEU A 120 0.60 -17.17 22.50
C LEU A 120 0.47 -17.95 21.17
N PRO A 121 -0.74 -18.46 20.83
CA PRO A 121 -0.93 -19.28 19.63
C PRO A 121 -1.11 -18.39 18.39
N VAL A 122 -0.03 -17.77 17.92
CA VAL A 122 -0.06 -16.86 16.76
C VAL A 122 -0.57 -17.57 15.49
N GLY A 123 -0.33 -18.87 15.34
CA GLY A 123 -0.86 -19.68 14.23
C GLY A 123 -2.40 -19.68 14.12
N GLU A 124 -3.14 -19.52 15.23
CA GLU A 124 -4.62 -19.45 15.22
C GLU A 124 -5.16 -18.24 14.44
N LEU A 125 -4.37 -17.17 14.30
CA LEU A 125 -4.76 -16.00 13.50
C LEU A 125 -5.04 -16.38 12.03
N ALA A 126 -4.36 -17.39 11.50
CA ALA A 126 -4.57 -17.88 10.13
C ALA A 126 -6.00 -18.38 9.90
N GLU A 127 -6.65 -18.91 10.93
CA GLU A 127 -8.04 -19.40 10.86
C GLU A 127 -9.04 -18.24 10.95
N MET A 128 -8.67 -17.17 11.64
CA MET A 128 -9.50 -15.98 11.87
C MET A 128 -9.41 -14.91 10.77
N LEU A 129 -8.70 -15.14 9.67
CA LEU A 129 -8.52 -14.12 8.63
C LEU A 129 -9.84 -13.60 8.04
N LEU A 130 -10.83 -14.47 7.78
CA LEU A 130 -12.12 -14.06 7.26
C LEU A 130 -12.88 -13.12 8.22
N PRO A 131 -13.10 -13.48 9.50
CA PRO A 131 -13.77 -12.56 10.43
C PRO A 131 -12.94 -11.31 10.75
N LEU A 132 -11.60 -11.38 10.75
CA LEU A 132 -10.74 -10.20 10.89
C LEU A 132 -10.90 -9.24 9.70
N ALA A 133 -10.91 -9.76 8.47
CA ALA A 133 -11.11 -8.96 7.26
C ALA A 133 -12.50 -8.29 7.24
N PHE A 134 -13.53 -9.00 7.73
CA PHE A 134 -14.87 -8.44 7.88
C PHE A 134 -14.90 -7.29 8.90
N VAL A 135 -14.30 -7.48 10.09
CA VAL A 135 -14.20 -6.42 11.11
C VAL A 135 -13.37 -5.23 10.60
N ALA A 136 -12.27 -5.46 9.89
CA ALA A 136 -11.46 -4.40 9.28
C ALA A 136 -12.26 -3.62 8.23
N THR A 137 -13.08 -4.30 7.42
CA THR A 137 -14.00 -3.68 6.46
C THR A 137 -15.04 -2.80 7.16
N LEU A 138 -15.70 -3.32 8.21
CA LEU A 138 -16.65 -2.52 9.00
C LEU A 138 -15.98 -1.31 9.64
N THR A 139 -14.76 -1.49 10.15
CA THR A 139 -13.95 -0.40 10.71
C THR A 139 -13.68 0.65 9.64
N ALA A 140 -13.27 0.27 8.43
CA ALA A 140 -13.04 1.21 7.34
C ALA A 140 -14.31 2.01 6.96
N PHE A 141 -15.48 1.36 6.90
CA PHE A 141 -16.75 2.05 6.66
C PHE A 141 -17.11 3.04 7.77
N ILE A 142 -17.09 2.60 9.02
CA ILE A 142 -17.42 3.44 10.19
C ILE A 142 -16.43 4.60 10.29
N PHE A 143 -15.14 4.32 10.15
CA PHE A 143 -14.10 5.32 10.24
C PHE A 143 -14.22 6.36 9.13
N SER A 144 -14.48 5.93 7.89
CA SER A 144 -14.69 6.84 6.76
C SER A 144 -15.93 7.71 6.93
N LEU A 145 -16.99 7.18 7.56
CA LEU A 145 -18.17 7.97 7.93
C LEU A 145 -17.81 9.06 8.94
N LEU A 146 -17.05 8.71 9.99
CA LEU A 146 -16.59 9.68 10.98
C LEU A 146 -15.69 10.75 10.35
N LEU A 147 -14.79 10.37 9.43
CA LEU A 147 -13.94 11.31 8.69
C LEU A 147 -14.76 12.23 7.79
N TYR A 148 -15.77 11.70 7.10
CA TYR A 148 -16.68 12.48 6.27
C TYR A 148 -17.44 13.52 7.10
N LEU A 149 -18.02 13.10 8.24
CA LEU A 149 -18.73 13.98 9.17
C LEU A 149 -17.81 15.05 9.76
N LYS A 150 -16.59 14.67 10.17
CA LYS A 150 -15.57 15.62 10.67
C LYS A 150 -15.23 16.67 9.60
N ALA A 151 -15.11 16.26 8.35
CA ALA A 151 -14.74 17.14 7.25
C ALA A 151 -15.84 18.16 6.88
N LEU A 152 -17.08 17.98 7.35
CA LEU A 152 -18.14 19.00 7.21
C LEU A 152 -17.85 20.26 8.03
N LEU A 153 -17.04 20.13 9.08
CA LEU A 153 -16.61 21.24 9.94
C LEU A 153 -15.19 21.73 9.61
N ALA A 154 -14.52 21.12 8.62
CA ALA A 154 -13.16 21.47 8.26
C ALA A 154 -13.12 22.76 7.42
N PRO A 155 -12.08 23.61 7.58
CA PRO A 155 -11.92 24.80 6.74
C PRO A 155 -11.62 24.41 5.29
N THR A 156 -12.03 25.24 4.35
CA THR A 156 -11.84 25.01 2.90
C THR A 156 -10.37 24.80 2.51
N SER A 157 -9.43 25.39 3.24
CA SER A 157 -7.98 25.20 3.03
C SER A 157 -7.52 23.77 3.31
N ALA A 158 -8.19 23.05 4.22
CA ALA A 158 -7.87 21.68 4.59
C ALA A 158 -8.51 20.63 3.66
N LEU A 159 -9.39 21.05 2.73
CA LEU A 159 -10.08 20.13 1.84
C LEU A 159 -9.21 19.70 0.65
N ALA A 160 -9.25 18.40 0.36
CA ALA A 160 -8.65 17.81 -0.81
C ALA A 160 -9.44 18.22 -2.07
N PRO A 161 -8.78 18.66 -3.16
CA PRO A 161 -9.48 19.02 -4.40
C PRO A 161 -10.33 17.89 -4.99
N GLY A 162 -9.83 16.65 -4.92
CA GLY A 162 -10.50 15.47 -5.49
C GLY A 162 -11.77 15.06 -4.75
N GLY A 163 -11.79 15.21 -3.42
CA GLY A 163 -12.94 14.83 -2.58
C GLY A 163 -13.91 15.96 -2.27
N ASN A 164 -13.97 17.00 -3.10
CA ASN A 164 -14.92 18.10 -2.95
C ASN A 164 -15.75 18.29 -4.23
N SER A 165 -16.29 17.19 -4.75
CA SER A 165 -17.04 17.14 -6.02
C SER A 165 -18.48 17.68 -5.87
N GLY A 166 -19.01 17.69 -4.65
CA GLY A 166 -20.41 18.01 -4.36
C GLY A 166 -21.34 16.79 -4.44
N ASN A 167 -20.82 15.61 -4.76
CA ASN A 167 -21.55 14.35 -4.66
C ASN A 167 -21.15 13.60 -3.37
N PRO A 168 -22.07 13.37 -2.42
CA PRO A 168 -21.73 12.76 -1.13
C PRO A 168 -21.12 11.35 -1.24
N ILE A 169 -21.57 10.53 -2.19
CA ILE A 169 -21.07 9.16 -2.39
C ILE A 169 -19.61 9.20 -2.85
N TYR A 170 -19.32 10.05 -3.83
CA TYR A 170 -17.97 10.21 -4.36
C TYR A 170 -17.02 10.84 -3.33
N ASP A 171 -17.49 11.86 -2.61
CA ASP A 171 -16.71 12.56 -1.59
C ASP A 171 -16.47 11.68 -0.34
N PHE A 172 -17.39 10.76 -0.01
CA PHE A 172 -17.17 9.71 0.99
C PHE A 172 -16.09 8.71 0.55
N PHE A 173 -16.12 8.31 -0.72
CA PHE A 173 -15.15 7.38 -1.29
C PHE A 173 -13.73 7.96 -1.32
N LEU A 174 -13.54 9.14 -1.91
CA LEU A 174 -12.23 9.78 -1.97
C LEU A 174 -11.79 10.43 -0.66
N GLY A 175 -12.72 10.91 0.15
CA GLY A 175 -12.42 11.65 1.37
C GLY A 175 -12.29 13.15 1.15
N ARG A 176 -12.94 13.93 2.00
CA ARG A 176 -13.03 15.39 1.87
C ARG A 176 -11.79 16.12 2.43
N GLU A 177 -11.33 15.71 3.60
CA GLU A 177 -10.19 16.34 4.28
C GLU A 177 -8.88 15.75 3.77
N LEU A 178 -7.89 16.60 3.48
CA LEU A 178 -6.60 16.18 2.97
C LEU A 178 -5.82 15.40 4.04
N ASN A 179 -5.62 15.98 5.23
CA ASN A 179 -4.85 15.34 6.30
C ASN A 179 -5.63 15.40 7.61
N PRO A 180 -6.66 14.53 7.80
CA PRO A 180 -7.48 14.57 9.00
C PRO A 180 -6.66 14.22 10.24
N ARG A 181 -6.71 15.13 11.23
CA ARG A 181 -5.91 15.04 12.46
C ARG A 181 -6.73 15.21 13.72
N ILE A 182 -6.25 14.58 14.79
CA ILE A 182 -6.51 14.98 16.18
C ILE A 182 -5.16 15.34 16.79
N ARG A 183 -4.94 16.63 17.04
CA ARG A 183 -3.64 17.16 17.52
C ARG A 183 -2.50 16.74 16.57
N SER A 184 -1.50 16.00 17.05
CA SER A 184 -0.36 15.49 16.28
C SER A 184 -0.63 14.15 15.59
N PHE A 185 -1.79 13.51 15.84
CA PHE A 185 -2.15 12.24 15.25
C PHE A 185 -2.76 12.45 13.87
N ASP A 186 -2.06 12.02 12.83
CA ASP A 186 -2.51 12.07 11.44
C ASP A 186 -3.04 10.70 11.04
N PHE A 187 -4.34 10.62 10.79
CA PHE A 187 -5.01 9.36 10.56
C PHE A 187 -4.59 8.69 9.25
N LYS A 188 -4.39 9.50 8.20
CA LYS A 188 -3.98 8.98 6.90
C LYS A 188 -2.58 8.38 7.00
N TYR A 189 -1.64 9.16 7.49
CA TYR A 189 -0.25 8.72 7.65
C TYR A 189 -0.12 7.52 8.59
N PHE A 190 -0.93 7.49 9.66
CA PHE A 190 -0.99 6.34 10.55
C PHE A 190 -1.46 5.09 9.83
N CYS A 191 -2.60 5.14 9.14
CA CYS A 191 -3.19 3.99 8.46
C CYS A 191 -2.30 3.46 7.33
N GLU A 192 -1.73 4.34 6.51
CA GLU A 192 -0.92 3.99 5.34
C GLU A 192 0.29 3.11 5.68
N LEU A 193 0.91 3.31 6.85
CA LEU A 193 2.14 2.61 7.24
C LEU A 193 1.99 1.63 8.40
N ARG A 194 1.12 1.89 9.38
CA ARG A 194 1.14 1.16 10.67
C ARG A 194 0.25 -0.09 10.64
N PRO A 195 -1.07 0.01 10.91
CA PRO A 195 -1.91 -1.17 11.09
C PRO A 195 -2.00 -2.04 9.82
N GLY A 196 -1.87 -1.45 8.63
CA GLY A 196 -1.89 -2.16 7.35
C GLY A 196 -0.62 -2.95 7.07
N LEU A 197 0.50 -2.26 6.83
CA LEU A 197 1.76 -2.91 6.44
C LEU A 197 2.37 -3.78 7.54
N ILE A 198 2.36 -3.34 8.80
CA ILE A 198 2.84 -4.19 9.91
C ILE A 198 1.85 -5.35 10.14
N GLY A 199 0.55 -5.12 9.92
CA GLY A 199 -0.47 -6.16 10.02
C GLY A 199 -0.29 -7.25 8.95
N TRP A 200 0.10 -6.86 7.73
CA TRP A 200 0.46 -7.79 6.67
C TRP A 200 1.60 -8.72 7.08
N VAL A 201 2.68 -8.18 7.67
CA VAL A 201 3.80 -8.98 8.19
C VAL A 201 3.33 -9.95 9.29
N LEU A 202 2.47 -9.49 10.20
CA LEU A 202 1.93 -10.33 11.27
C LEU A 202 1.07 -11.48 10.74
N ILE A 203 0.22 -11.21 9.74
CA ILE A 203 -0.61 -12.24 9.08
C ILE A 203 0.28 -13.27 8.40
N ASN A 204 1.32 -12.83 7.69
CA ASN A 204 2.29 -13.72 7.06
C ASN A 204 2.99 -14.62 8.08
N LEU A 205 3.45 -14.05 9.20
CA LEU A 205 4.05 -14.81 10.30
C LEU A 205 3.06 -15.86 10.86
N ALA A 206 1.80 -15.48 11.06
CA ALA A 206 0.77 -16.41 11.50
C ALA A 206 0.56 -17.57 10.52
N LEU A 207 0.53 -17.29 9.21
CA LEU A 207 0.41 -18.30 8.16
C LEU A 207 1.63 -19.23 8.11
N LEU A 208 2.85 -18.68 8.27
CA LEU A 208 4.09 -19.43 8.35
C LEU A 208 4.12 -20.35 9.58
N MET A 209 3.71 -19.84 10.75
CA MET A 209 3.62 -20.63 11.98
C MET A 209 2.56 -21.71 11.85
N LYS A 210 1.39 -21.41 11.29
CA LYS A 210 0.35 -22.40 11.06
C LYS A 210 0.81 -23.51 10.12
N GLU A 211 1.58 -23.19 9.07
CA GLU A 211 2.19 -24.21 8.22
C GLU A 211 3.17 -25.09 9.01
N ALA A 212 4.01 -24.48 9.85
CA ALA A 212 4.94 -25.23 10.70
C ALA A 212 4.21 -26.17 11.67
N GLU A 213 3.11 -25.73 12.28
CA GLU A 213 2.27 -26.56 13.15
C GLU A 213 1.67 -27.76 12.41
N LEU A 214 1.19 -27.56 11.18
CA LEU A 214 0.57 -28.62 10.38
C LEU A 214 1.58 -29.60 9.76
N ARG A 215 2.80 -29.16 9.49
CA ARG A 215 3.79 -29.90 8.66
C ARG A 215 5.13 -30.14 9.35
N GLY A 216 5.28 -29.74 10.60
CA GLY A 216 6.53 -29.81 11.38
C GLY A 216 7.55 -28.72 11.03
N SER A 217 7.49 -28.11 9.85
CA SER A 217 8.33 -26.97 9.46
C SER A 217 7.71 -26.19 8.29
N PRO A 218 8.00 -24.88 8.14
CA PRO A 218 7.59 -24.14 6.96
C PRO A 218 8.33 -24.59 5.71
N SER A 219 7.61 -24.61 4.59
CA SER A 219 8.17 -24.91 3.28
C SER A 219 9.14 -23.81 2.81
N LEU A 220 10.06 -24.15 1.90
CA LEU A 220 10.95 -23.16 1.28
C LEU A 220 10.16 -22.04 0.59
N ALA A 221 9.06 -22.37 -0.08
CA ALA A 221 8.19 -21.39 -0.72
C ALA A 221 7.61 -20.39 0.29
N MET A 222 7.14 -20.88 1.44
CA MET A 222 6.60 -20.02 2.51
C MET A 222 7.68 -19.09 3.08
N TRP A 223 8.89 -19.59 3.31
CA TRP A 223 10.02 -18.77 3.75
C TRP A 223 10.35 -17.65 2.76
N LEU A 224 10.39 -17.95 1.46
CA LEU A 224 10.68 -16.95 0.44
C LEU A 224 9.61 -15.86 0.39
N VAL A 225 8.32 -16.22 0.35
CA VAL A 225 7.21 -15.26 0.34
C VAL A 225 7.29 -14.35 1.57
N ASN A 226 7.41 -14.93 2.76
CA ASN A 226 7.50 -14.19 4.01
C ASN A 226 8.72 -13.26 4.03
N GLY A 227 9.89 -13.77 3.61
CA GLY A 227 11.14 -13.01 3.58
C GLY A 227 11.11 -11.84 2.61
N PHE A 228 10.61 -12.04 1.39
CA PHE A 228 10.51 -10.98 0.39
C PHE A 228 9.55 -9.87 0.83
N GLN A 229 8.38 -10.26 1.33
CA GLN A 229 7.36 -9.30 1.77
C GLN A 229 7.78 -8.56 3.05
N LEU A 230 8.48 -9.24 3.98
CA LEU A 230 9.09 -8.60 5.15
C LEU A 230 10.18 -7.59 4.74
N LEU A 231 11.04 -7.93 3.78
CA LEU A 231 12.05 -7.02 3.26
C LEU A 231 11.40 -5.76 2.69
N TYR A 232 10.34 -5.92 1.89
CA TYR A 232 9.61 -4.80 1.30
C TYR A 232 8.98 -3.88 2.36
N VAL A 233 8.29 -4.46 3.35
CA VAL A 233 7.67 -3.67 4.44
C VAL A 233 8.73 -3.00 5.33
N GLY A 234 9.79 -3.74 5.68
CA GLY A 234 10.89 -3.21 6.48
C GLY A 234 11.58 -2.04 5.79
N ASP A 235 11.80 -2.14 4.48
CA ASP A 235 12.31 -1.07 3.63
C ASP A 235 11.33 0.11 3.58
N ALA A 236 10.04 -0.09 3.30
CA ALA A 236 9.04 1.00 3.34
C ALA A 236 9.04 1.77 4.68
N LEU A 237 9.15 1.07 5.81
CA LEU A 237 9.21 1.68 7.15
C LEU A 237 10.57 2.29 7.49
N TRP A 238 11.67 1.80 6.90
CA TRP A 238 13.00 2.38 7.06
C TRP A 238 13.12 3.71 6.29
N GLN A 239 12.54 3.79 5.09
CA GLN A 239 12.45 5.02 4.31
C GLN A 239 11.08 5.70 4.44
N GLU A 240 10.47 5.60 5.62
CA GLU A 240 9.18 6.16 5.98
C GLU A 240 9.01 7.64 5.57
N GLU A 241 10.05 8.47 5.69
CA GLU A 241 10.03 9.88 5.29
C GLU A 241 9.64 10.08 3.81
N ALA A 242 9.95 9.12 2.94
CA ALA A 242 9.62 9.20 1.52
C ALA A 242 8.10 9.16 1.27
N VAL A 243 7.32 8.55 2.17
CA VAL A 243 5.86 8.48 2.06
C VAL A 243 5.23 9.88 2.10
N LEU A 244 5.85 10.83 2.80
CA LEU A 244 5.34 12.20 2.93
C LEU A 244 5.30 12.98 1.60
N THR A 245 5.84 12.39 0.53
CA THR A 245 5.86 12.95 -0.82
C THR A 245 5.01 12.13 -1.81
N THR A 246 4.29 11.12 -1.35
CA THR A 246 3.40 10.31 -2.19
C THR A 246 2.11 11.06 -2.49
N MET A 247 1.48 10.70 -3.61
CA MET A 247 0.18 11.23 -4.03
C MET A 247 -0.89 11.07 -2.94
N ASP A 248 -0.87 9.94 -2.24
CA ASP A 248 -1.83 9.56 -1.21
C ASP A 248 -1.78 10.57 -0.06
N ILE A 249 -0.58 10.95 0.41
CA ILE A 249 -0.39 11.98 1.44
C ILE A 249 -0.68 13.40 0.89
N THR A 250 -0.14 13.76 -0.28
CA THR A 250 -0.08 15.18 -0.69
C THR A 250 -1.29 15.66 -1.50
N HIS A 251 -2.04 14.76 -2.14
CA HIS A 251 -3.10 15.12 -3.09
C HIS A 251 -4.45 14.50 -2.76
N ASP A 252 -4.48 13.22 -2.39
CA ASP A 252 -5.72 12.48 -2.20
C ASP A 252 -6.33 12.78 -0.83
N GLY A 253 -7.66 12.85 -0.73
CA GLY A 253 -8.31 12.95 0.57
C GLY A 253 -8.24 11.63 1.33
N PHE A 254 -8.56 11.64 2.62
CA PHE A 254 -8.66 10.40 3.41
C PHE A 254 -10.12 10.00 3.61
N GLY A 255 -10.60 9.13 2.71
CA GLY A 255 -11.95 8.56 2.74
C GLY A 255 -11.92 7.04 2.64
N PHE A 256 -13.05 6.44 2.26
CA PHE A 256 -13.18 4.99 2.23
C PHE A 256 -12.14 4.29 1.37
N MET A 257 -11.77 4.85 0.22
CA MET A 257 -10.78 4.25 -0.67
C MET A 257 -9.45 3.97 0.03
N LEU A 258 -8.87 4.98 0.68
CA LEU A 258 -7.60 4.84 1.39
C LEU A 258 -7.79 4.09 2.72
N ALA A 259 -8.82 4.41 3.50
CA ALA A 259 -9.06 3.73 4.78
C ALA A 259 -9.26 2.20 4.60
N PHE A 260 -10.04 1.78 3.59
CA PHE A 260 -10.22 0.37 3.24
C PHE A 260 -8.95 -0.22 2.62
N GLY A 261 -8.29 0.52 1.73
CA GLY A 261 -7.00 0.15 1.14
C GLY A 261 -5.97 -0.23 2.21
N ASP A 262 -5.77 0.66 3.17
CA ASP A 262 -4.78 0.55 4.23
C ASP A 262 -5.13 -0.52 5.26
N LEU A 263 -6.36 -0.49 5.78
CA LEU A 263 -6.75 -1.32 6.93
C LEU A 263 -7.16 -2.74 6.55
N ALA A 264 -7.72 -2.93 5.35
CA ALA A 264 -8.29 -4.21 4.95
C ALA A 264 -7.59 -4.76 3.70
N TRP A 265 -7.57 -4.01 2.60
CA TRP A 265 -7.10 -4.55 1.33
C TRP A 265 -5.65 -5.02 1.39
N VAL A 266 -4.72 -4.16 1.83
CA VAL A 266 -3.29 -4.50 1.93
C VAL A 266 -3.05 -5.76 2.76
N PRO A 267 -3.39 -5.83 4.07
CA PRO A 267 -3.05 -6.98 4.89
C PRO A 267 -3.68 -8.30 4.44
N PHE A 268 -4.93 -8.28 3.97
CA PHE A 268 -5.68 -9.51 3.65
C PHE A 268 -5.53 -9.97 2.20
N THR A 269 -5.18 -9.08 1.25
CA THR A 269 -4.93 -9.48 -0.15
C THR A 269 -3.46 -9.61 -0.48
N TYR A 270 -2.55 -8.89 0.18
CA TYR A 270 -1.10 -8.99 -0.12
C TYR A 270 -0.47 -10.21 0.56
N SER A 271 -1.13 -10.79 1.56
CA SER A 271 -0.77 -12.09 2.15
C SER A 271 -1.27 -13.30 1.35
N LEU A 272 -1.92 -13.09 0.20
CA LEU A 272 -2.58 -14.15 -0.58
C LEU A 272 -1.64 -15.30 -0.97
N GLN A 273 -0.37 -15.03 -1.25
CA GLN A 273 0.62 -16.06 -1.58
C GLN A 273 0.90 -16.98 -0.39
N ALA A 274 1.07 -16.41 0.81
CA ALA A 274 1.24 -17.19 2.04
C ALA A 274 -0.05 -17.96 2.39
N GLN A 275 -1.22 -17.33 2.20
CA GLN A 275 -2.52 -18.00 2.39
C GLN A 275 -2.66 -19.19 1.45
N PHE A 276 -2.34 -19.00 0.17
CA PHE A 276 -2.38 -20.05 -0.84
C PHE A 276 -1.44 -21.21 -0.49
N LEU A 277 -0.19 -20.93 -0.14
CA LEU A 277 0.79 -21.98 0.20
C LEU A 277 0.36 -22.81 1.42
N LEU A 278 -0.34 -22.20 2.38
CA LEU A 278 -0.86 -22.91 3.54
C LEU A 278 -1.83 -24.03 3.14
N TYR A 279 -2.69 -23.82 2.13
CA TYR A 279 -3.71 -24.81 1.70
C TYR A 279 -3.34 -25.59 0.43
N HIS A 280 -2.42 -25.06 -0.37
CA HIS A 280 -1.96 -25.63 -1.64
C HIS A 280 -0.43 -25.76 -1.66
N PRO A 281 0.15 -26.73 -0.92
CA PRO A 281 1.60 -26.89 -0.84
C PRO A 281 2.23 -27.04 -2.23
N GLN A 282 3.29 -26.28 -2.47
CA GLN A 282 4.01 -26.31 -3.74
C GLN A 282 5.42 -26.87 -3.54
N PRO A 283 5.86 -27.84 -4.38
CA PRO A 283 7.25 -28.26 -4.36
C PRO A 283 8.13 -27.15 -4.94
N LEU A 284 9.14 -26.73 -4.18
CA LEU A 284 10.12 -25.75 -4.64
C LEU A 284 11.53 -26.26 -4.41
N GLY A 285 12.23 -26.59 -5.49
CA GLY A 285 13.65 -26.97 -5.45
C GLY A 285 14.58 -25.76 -5.34
N LEU A 286 15.76 -25.96 -4.77
CA LEU A 286 16.77 -24.92 -4.60
C LEU A 286 17.15 -24.17 -5.90
N PRO A 287 17.31 -24.81 -7.07
CA PRO A 287 17.64 -24.07 -8.29
C PRO A 287 16.59 -23.04 -8.70
N MET A 288 15.31 -23.42 -8.63
CA MET A 288 14.21 -22.50 -8.93
C MET A 288 14.10 -21.40 -7.86
N ALA A 289 14.27 -21.76 -6.58
CA ALA A 289 14.33 -20.78 -5.50
C ALA A 289 15.43 -19.73 -5.72
N SER A 290 16.63 -20.15 -6.16
CA SER A 290 17.73 -19.23 -6.50
C SER A 290 17.35 -18.27 -7.62
N VAL A 291 16.71 -18.75 -8.69
CA VAL A 291 16.24 -17.90 -9.79
C VAL A 291 15.21 -16.89 -9.28
N ILE A 292 14.23 -17.32 -8.48
CA ILE A 292 13.22 -16.43 -7.90
C ILE A 292 13.88 -15.36 -7.02
N CYS A 293 14.86 -15.73 -6.17
CA CYS A 293 15.62 -14.78 -5.37
C CYS A 293 16.36 -13.75 -6.24
N LEU A 294 16.96 -14.17 -7.36
CA LEU A 294 17.62 -13.26 -8.30
C LEU A 294 16.63 -12.28 -8.94
N ILE A 295 15.44 -12.76 -9.34
CA ILE A 295 14.37 -11.90 -9.88
C ILE A 295 13.95 -10.86 -8.82
N ASN A 296 13.69 -11.30 -7.59
CA ASN A 296 13.32 -10.39 -6.50
C ASN A 296 14.44 -9.37 -6.21
N ALA A 297 15.69 -9.81 -6.13
CA ALA A 297 16.83 -8.94 -5.89
C ALA A 297 17.03 -7.91 -7.01
N PHE A 298 16.82 -8.31 -8.26
CA PHE A 298 16.88 -7.42 -9.42
C PHE A 298 15.76 -6.36 -9.39
N GLY A 299 14.52 -6.78 -9.10
CA GLY A 299 13.40 -5.86 -8.92
C GLY A 299 13.64 -4.87 -7.78
N PHE A 300 14.12 -5.37 -6.63
CA PHE A 300 14.46 -4.54 -5.48
C PHE A 300 15.59 -3.56 -5.78
N TYR A 301 16.63 -3.98 -6.51
CA TYR A 301 17.72 -3.12 -6.93
C TYR A 301 17.24 -1.93 -7.77
N ILE A 302 16.37 -2.19 -8.76
CA ILE A 302 15.76 -1.12 -9.58
C ILE A 302 14.90 -0.21 -8.70
N PHE A 303 13.99 -0.78 -7.91
CA PHE A 303 13.06 -0.04 -7.06
C PHE A 303 13.79 0.89 -6.09
N ARG A 304 14.72 0.33 -5.33
CA ARG A 304 15.47 1.05 -4.30
C ARG A 304 16.48 2.02 -4.92
N GLY A 305 17.14 1.63 -6.02
CA GLY A 305 18.06 2.48 -6.77
C GLY A 305 17.37 3.73 -7.33
N ALA A 306 16.23 3.56 -8.00
CA ALA A 306 15.44 4.66 -8.54
C ALA A 306 14.94 5.63 -7.45
N ASN A 307 14.40 5.09 -6.35
CA ASN A 307 13.91 5.90 -5.24
C ASN A 307 15.05 6.61 -4.51
N ALA A 308 16.19 5.96 -4.29
CA ALA A 308 17.36 6.58 -3.69
C ALA A 308 17.89 7.74 -4.56
N GLN A 309 17.98 7.53 -5.88
CA GLN A 309 18.40 8.58 -6.82
C GLN A 309 17.46 9.80 -6.75
N LYS A 310 16.14 9.59 -6.83
CA LYS A 310 15.14 10.66 -6.70
C LYS A 310 15.22 11.38 -5.35
N ASN A 311 15.34 10.62 -4.26
CA ASN A 311 15.34 11.18 -2.91
C ASN A 311 16.61 11.99 -2.63
N THR A 312 17.78 11.49 -3.02
CA THR A 312 19.05 12.21 -2.92
C THR A 312 18.99 13.51 -3.73
N PHE A 313 18.53 13.44 -4.99
CA PHE A 313 18.39 14.61 -5.85
C PHE A 313 17.44 15.66 -5.28
N ARG A 314 16.28 15.26 -4.75
CA ARG A 314 15.32 16.20 -4.14
C ARG A 314 15.83 16.85 -2.87
N LYS A 315 16.68 16.16 -2.10
CA LYS A 315 17.26 16.67 -0.85
C LYS A 315 18.48 17.55 -1.09
N ASN A 316 19.37 17.13 -1.97
CA ASN A 316 20.59 17.83 -2.33
C ASN A 316 20.95 17.56 -3.80
N PRO A 317 20.54 18.44 -4.73
CA PRO A 317 20.89 18.32 -6.14
C PRO A 317 22.40 18.35 -6.42
N SER A 318 23.19 18.93 -5.50
CA SER A 318 24.65 19.04 -5.63
C SER A 318 25.41 17.85 -5.02
N ASP A 319 24.71 16.81 -4.54
CA ASP A 319 25.36 15.61 -4.03
C ASP A 319 26.10 14.90 -5.18
N PRO A 320 27.38 14.52 -5.02
CA PRO A 320 28.19 13.93 -6.09
C PRO A 320 27.57 12.70 -6.76
N ARG A 321 26.67 11.98 -6.06
CA ARG A 321 25.98 10.80 -6.61
C ARG A 321 24.92 11.14 -7.65
N VAL A 322 24.48 12.39 -7.72
CA VAL A 322 23.40 12.86 -8.60
C VAL A 322 23.74 14.16 -9.34
N ALA A 323 24.86 14.81 -9.01
CA ALA A 323 25.25 16.10 -9.59
C ALA A 323 25.47 16.06 -11.10
N ASP A 324 26.00 14.94 -11.62
CA ASP A 324 26.27 14.73 -13.05
C ASP A 324 25.03 14.27 -13.83
N LEU A 325 23.87 14.14 -13.18
CA LEU A 325 22.64 13.72 -13.85
C LEU A 325 22.05 14.89 -14.66
N GLU A 326 21.73 14.62 -15.92
CA GLU A 326 20.98 15.56 -16.75
C GLU A 326 19.59 15.83 -16.16
N THR A 327 19.20 17.11 -16.20
CA THR A 327 17.91 17.59 -15.73
C THR A 327 17.23 18.52 -16.73
N ILE A 328 15.92 18.69 -16.59
CA ILE A 328 15.14 19.74 -17.24
C ILE A 328 14.71 20.75 -16.17
N PRO A 329 15.06 22.04 -16.30
CA PRO A 329 14.55 23.08 -15.40
C PRO A 329 13.06 23.34 -15.66
N THR A 330 12.31 23.62 -14.60
CA THR A 330 10.88 23.91 -14.68
C THR A 330 10.58 25.33 -14.22
N ALA A 331 9.46 25.89 -14.70
CA ALA A 331 8.99 27.21 -14.29
C ALA A 331 8.68 27.31 -12.78
N THR A 332 8.50 26.19 -12.08
CA THR A 332 8.28 26.16 -10.63
C THR A 332 9.58 26.22 -9.82
N GLY A 333 10.74 26.44 -10.46
CA GLY A 333 12.06 26.41 -9.82
C GLY A 333 12.55 25.01 -9.42
N ARG A 334 11.77 23.96 -9.75
CA ARG A 334 12.19 22.55 -9.56
C ARG A 334 12.85 22.03 -10.83
N GLN A 335 13.55 20.91 -10.72
CA GLN A 335 14.20 20.24 -11.84
C GLN A 335 13.66 18.81 -11.98
N LEU A 336 13.58 18.33 -13.23
CA LEU A 336 13.17 16.96 -13.57
C LEU A 336 14.39 16.15 -14.00
N LEU A 337 14.65 15.00 -13.38
CA LEU A 337 15.73 14.10 -13.78
C LEU A 337 15.40 13.43 -15.11
N VAL A 338 16.28 13.53 -16.12
CA VAL A 338 16.14 12.89 -17.45
C VAL A 338 17.22 11.86 -17.75
N SER A 339 18.03 11.50 -16.77
CA SER A 339 19.12 10.53 -16.89
C SER A 339 19.12 9.56 -15.71
N GLY A 340 20.03 8.58 -15.73
CA GLY A 340 20.02 7.48 -14.76
C GLY A 340 18.75 6.63 -14.91
N TRP A 341 18.16 6.21 -13.78
CA TRP A 341 16.93 5.40 -13.80
C TRP A 341 15.77 6.14 -14.46
N TRP A 342 15.64 7.44 -14.17
CA TRP A 342 14.56 8.30 -14.65
C TRP A 342 14.75 8.73 -16.12
N GLY A 343 15.90 8.43 -16.72
CA GLY A 343 16.14 8.58 -18.16
C GLY A 343 15.76 7.35 -18.98
N MET A 344 15.68 6.17 -18.35
CA MET A 344 15.32 4.92 -19.05
C MET A 344 13.82 4.80 -19.28
N VAL A 345 13.05 5.07 -18.23
CA VAL A 345 11.58 5.08 -18.20
C VAL A 345 11.12 6.15 -17.21
N ARG A 346 9.89 6.65 -17.35
CA ARG A 346 9.37 7.70 -16.45
C ARG A 346 9.13 7.22 -15.02
N HIS A 347 8.85 5.93 -14.83
CA HIS A 347 8.57 5.30 -13.53
C HIS A 347 9.38 4.01 -13.30
N PRO A 348 10.70 4.10 -13.16
CA PRO A 348 11.57 2.94 -12.97
C PRO A 348 11.30 2.22 -11.65
N ASN A 349 10.86 2.96 -10.62
CA ASN A 349 10.41 2.36 -9.36
C ASN A 349 9.19 1.45 -9.55
N TYR A 350 8.24 1.82 -10.41
CA TYR A 350 7.08 0.95 -10.72
C TYR A 350 7.50 -0.32 -11.44
N LEU A 351 8.50 -0.25 -12.32
CA LEU A 351 9.07 -1.44 -12.95
C LEU A 351 9.68 -2.40 -11.92
N GLY A 352 10.51 -1.89 -11.01
CA GLY A 352 11.10 -2.70 -9.93
C GLY A 352 10.03 -3.36 -9.04
N ASP A 353 8.99 -2.59 -8.71
CA ASP A 353 7.81 -3.06 -7.97
C ASP A 353 7.08 -4.21 -8.68
N LEU A 354 6.86 -4.12 -9.99
CA LEU A 354 6.23 -5.21 -10.76
C LEU A 354 7.08 -6.48 -10.81
N ILE A 355 8.40 -6.34 -10.92
CA ILE A 355 9.33 -7.48 -10.91
C ILE A 355 9.29 -8.18 -9.55
N MET A 356 9.28 -7.41 -8.45
CA MET A 356 9.10 -7.97 -7.10
C MET A 356 7.73 -8.64 -6.95
N ALA A 357 6.65 -8.00 -7.39
CA ALA A 357 5.30 -8.57 -7.32
C ALA A 357 5.18 -9.92 -8.05
N LEU A 358 5.84 -10.06 -9.20
CA LEU A 358 5.96 -11.33 -9.89
C LEU A 358 6.76 -12.34 -9.06
N ALA A 359 7.93 -11.94 -8.56
CA ALA A 359 8.81 -12.80 -7.76
C ALA A 359 8.15 -13.32 -6.48
N TRP A 360 7.22 -12.57 -5.88
CA TRP A 360 6.47 -13.03 -4.70
C TRP A 360 5.45 -14.12 -5.04
N SER A 361 4.98 -14.16 -6.29
CA SER A 361 3.97 -15.12 -6.76
C SER A 361 4.59 -16.42 -7.27
N LEU A 362 5.82 -16.38 -7.80
CA LEU A 362 6.51 -17.55 -8.37
C LEU A 362 6.72 -18.74 -7.38
N PRO A 363 6.96 -18.54 -6.06
CA PRO A 363 7.02 -19.64 -5.10
C PRO A 363 5.72 -20.47 -5.03
N CYS A 364 4.59 -19.89 -5.44
CA CYS A 364 3.30 -20.57 -5.48
C CYS A 364 3.09 -21.43 -6.75
N GLY A 365 4.13 -21.61 -7.57
CA GLY A 365 4.06 -22.40 -8.80
C GLY A 365 3.23 -21.74 -9.89
N MET A 366 2.99 -22.46 -10.99
CA MET A 366 2.29 -21.95 -12.18
C MET A 366 0.94 -22.65 -12.42
N SER A 367 0.52 -23.54 -11.51
CA SER A 367 -0.70 -24.34 -11.67
C SER A 367 -1.98 -23.54 -11.44
N HIS A 368 -1.91 -22.48 -10.63
CA HIS A 368 -3.07 -21.69 -10.21
C HIS A 368 -2.84 -20.22 -10.49
N LEU A 369 -3.86 -19.54 -11.00
CA LEU A 369 -3.81 -18.10 -11.29
C LEU A 369 -3.99 -17.25 -10.03
N LEU A 370 -4.57 -17.81 -8.96
CA LEU A 370 -4.90 -17.08 -7.73
C LEU A 370 -3.73 -16.30 -7.12
N PRO A 371 -2.53 -16.87 -6.93
CA PRO A 371 -1.39 -16.14 -6.35
C PRO A 371 -0.93 -14.95 -7.21
N TYR A 372 -1.17 -15.02 -8.52
CA TYR A 372 -0.84 -13.97 -9.49
C TYR A 372 -1.87 -12.85 -9.53
N PHE A 373 -2.99 -12.96 -8.80
CA PHE A 373 -3.94 -11.86 -8.64
C PHE A 373 -3.23 -10.58 -8.19
N TYR A 374 -2.31 -10.68 -7.23
CA TYR A 374 -1.53 -9.55 -6.75
C TYR A 374 -0.78 -8.85 -7.89
N PHE A 375 0.00 -9.59 -8.67
CA PHE A 375 0.75 -9.05 -9.80
C PHE A 375 -0.17 -8.37 -10.84
N LEU A 376 -1.29 -9.02 -11.18
CA LEU A 376 -2.25 -8.49 -12.15
C LEU A 376 -2.94 -7.21 -11.64
N TYR A 377 -3.48 -7.25 -10.42
CA TYR A 377 -4.09 -6.11 -9.75
C TYR A 377 -3.09 -4.94 -9.64
N PHE A 378 -1.88 -5.23 -9.18
CA PHE A 378 -0.86 -4.21 -8.96
C PHE A 378 -0.38 -3.58 -10.27
N THR A 379 -0.33 -4.35 -11.36
CA THR A 379 -0.10 -3.81 -12.72
C THR A 379 -1.17 -2.80 -13.11
N VAL A 380 -2.45 -3.14 -12.94
CA VAL A 380 -3.56 -2.22 -13.24
C VAL A 380 -3.49 -0.97 -12.34
N LEU A 381 -3.19 -1.15 -11.05
CA LEU A 381 -3.04 -0.06 -10.09
C LEU A 381 -1.92 0.90 -10.50
N LEU A 382 -0.74 0.38 -10.86
CA LEU A 382 0.42 1.21 -11.24
C LEU A 382 0.21 1.92 -12.57
N VAL A 383 -0.44 1.29 -13.56
CA VAL A 383 -0.82 1.95 -14.82
C VAL A 383 -1.82 3.08 -14.57
N HIS A 384 -2.84 2.83 -13.74
CA HIS A 384 -3.79 3.88 -13.37
C HIS A 384 -3.10 5.02 -12.61
N ARG A 385 -2.21 4.69 -11.68
CA ARG A 385 -1.45 5.66 -10.86
C ARG A 385 -0.50 6.50 -11.72
N GLU A 386 0.21 5.88 -12.65
CA GLU A 386 1.06 6.58 -13.63
C GLU A 386 0.23 7.55 -14.46
N GLY A 387 -0.92 7.13 -15.00
CA GLY A 387 -1.80 8.03 -15.77
C GLY A 387 -2.32 9.23 -14.96
N ARG A 388 -2.49 9.09 -13.64
CA ARG A 388 -2.81 10.22 -12.75
C ARG A 388 -1.61 11.14 -12.56
N ASP A 389 -0.43 10.60 -12.28
CA ASP A 389 0.80 11.36 -12.08
C ASP A 389 1.17 12.15 -13.35
N GLU A 390 1.05 11.53 -14.53
CA GLU A 390 1.28 12.14 -15.84
C GLU A 390 0.39 13.38 -16.05
N ARG A 391 -0.90 13.30 -15.71
CA ARG A 391 -1.83 14.44 -15.79
C ARG A 391 -1.45 15.56 -14.82
N GLN A 392 -1.07 15.20 -13.59
CA GLN A 392 -0.67 16.17 -12.57
C GLN A 392 0.65 16.86 -12.94
N CYS A 393 1.65 16.11 -13.39
CA CYS A 393 2.92 16.63 -13.86
C CYS A 393 2.75 17.53 -15.10
N LEU A 394 1.89 17.15 -16.04
CA LEU A 394 1.60 17.99 -17.21
C LEU A 394 0.95 19.32 -16.81
N GLN A 395 -0.02 19.30 -15.88
CA GLN A 395 -0.65 20.52 -15.37
C GLN A 395 0.34 21.41 -14.61
N LYS A 396 1.27 20.79 -13.86
CA LYS A 396 2.23 21.50 -13.01
C LYS A 396 3.42 22.07 -13.77
N TYR A 397 3.98 21.31 -14.71
CA TYR A 397 5.26 21.60 -15.37
C TYR A 397 5.12 21.98 -16.86
N GLY A 398 3.95 21.75 -17.47
CA GLY A 398 3.64 22.22 -18.82
C GLY A 398 4.66 21.79 -19.88
N LEU A 399 5.30 22.77 -20.52
CA LEU A 399 6.28 22.51 -21.60
C LEU A 399 7.47 21.68 -21.14
N ALA A 400 7.96 21.88 -19.90
CA ALA A 400 9.07 21.08 -19.37
C ALA A 400 8.70 19.60 -19.26
N TRP A 401 7.45 19.29 -18.93
CA TRP A 401 6.96 17.92 -18.90
C TRP A 401 6.83 17.30 -20.30
N ARG A 402 6.41 18.10 -21.29
CA ARG A 402 6.37 17.62 -22.69
C ARG A 402 7.76 17.28 -23.21
N GLU A 403 8.76 18.11 -22.90
CA GLU A 403 10.15 17.80 -23.24
C GLU A 403 10.67 16.57 -22.50
N TYR A 404 10.31 16.42 -21.22
CA TYR A 404 10.59 15.20 -20.45
C TYR A 404 10.05 13.96 -21.15
N CYS A 405 8.76 13.98 -21.54
CA CYS A 405 8.13 12.87 -22.25
C CYS A 405 8.72 12.59 -23.63
N ARG A 406 9.24 13.62 -24.31
CA ARG A 406 9.92 13.46 -25.59
C ARG A 406 11.26 12.73 -25.44
N ARG A 407 12.01 13.04 -24.37
CA ARG A 407 13.30 12.40 -24.07
C ARG A 407 13.15 11.00 -23.49
N VAL A 408 12.15 10.80 -22.64
CA VAL A 408 11.87 9.54 -21.94
C VAL A 408 10.48 9.06 -22.35
N PRO A 409 10.32 8.45 -23.53
CA PRO A 409 9.01 8.13 -24.11
C PRO A 409 8.27 7.03 -23.35
N TYR A 410 9.00 6.07 -22.78
CA TYR A 410 8.47 4.92 -22.07
C TYR A 410 8.06 5.26 -20.64
N ARG A 411 6.90 4.76 -20.21
CA ARG A 411 6.29 5.07 -18.92
C ARG A 411 6.80 4.16 -17.83
N ILE A 412 6.68 2.85 -18.00
CA ILE A 412 7.02 1.85 -16.97
C ILE A 412 7.96 0.80 -17.56
N VAL A 413 7.61 0.22 -18.70
CA VAL A 413 8.35 -0.91 -19.27
C VAL A 413 9.09 -0.42 -20.52
N PRO A 414 10.43 -0.43 -20.52
CA PRO A 414 11.20 0.11 -21.62
C PRO A 414 10.85 -0.65 -22.91
N TYR A 415 10.70 0.10 -24.00
CA TYR A 415 10.35 -0.43 -25.33
C TYR A 415 8.95 -1.08 -25.45
N ILE A 416 8.11 -1.02 -24.42
CA ILE A 416 6.76 -1.63 -24.42
C ILE A 416 5.68 -0.60 -24.09
N TYR A 417 5.79 0.08 -22.95
CA TYR A 417 4.80 1.05 -22.43
C TYR A 417 5.52 2.18 -21.69
#